data_AF-A0A970M546-F1
#
_entry.id   AF-A0A970M546-F1
#
_cell.length_a   1.000
_cell.length_b   1.000
_cell.length_c   1.000
_cell.angle_alpha   90.00
_cell.angle_beta   90.00
_cell.angle_gamma   90.00
#
_symmetry.space_group_name_H-M   'P 1'
#
loop_
_entity.id
_entity.type
_entity.pdbx_description
1 polymer ?
#
loop_
_entity_poly.entity_id
_entity_poly.type
_entity_poly.pdbx_seq_one_letter_code
_entity_poly.pdbx_strand_id
1 'polypeptide(L)' 'MVNVFDLVVQNNLCSGCGVCAGVCPAGNLAMEWNERGEYTPSDQGRCIDSCTLCLR' A
#
# COMPACT_ATOMS: atom_id res chain seq x y z
N MET A 1 -10.34 -7.32 4.60
CA MET A 1 -9.84 -6.81 3.31
C MET A 1 -8.33 -6.97 3.32
N VAL A 2 -7.74 -7.51 2.26
CA VAL A 2 -6.28 -7.71 2.15
C VAL A 2 -5.78 -6.84 1.01
N ASN A 3 -4.72 -6.08 1.25
CA ASN A 3 -4.07 -5.24 0.24
C ASN A 3 -2.54 -5.44 0.25
N VAL A 4 -1.81 -4.67 -0.56
CA VAL A 4 -0.34 -4.80 -0.68
C VAL A 4 0.40 -4.54 0.64
N PHE A 5 -0.16 -3.74 1.54
CA PHE A 5 0.42 -3.47 2.85
C PHE A 5 0.57 -4.76 3.65
N ASP A 6 -0.49 -5.56 3.70
CA ASP A 6 -0.55 -6.83 4.46
C ASP A 6 0.44 -7.87 3.93
N LEU A 7 0.63 -7.94 2.60
CA LEU A 7 1.40 -9.02 1.96
C LEU A 7 2.83 -8.62 1.60
N VAL A 8 3.11 -7.36 1.31
CA VAL A 8 4.42 -6.90 0.81
C VAL A 8 5.13 -6.04 1.85
N VAL A 9 4.46 -5.02 2.39
CA VAL A 9 5.09 -4.07 3.33
C VAL A 9 5.42 -4.75 4.66
N GLN A 10 4.45 -5.44 5.26
CA GLN A 10 4.66 -6.18 6.52
C GLN A 10 5.72 -7.29 6.41
N ASN A 11 5.99 -7.77 5.19
CA ASN A 11 7.02 -8.78 4.93
C ASN A 11 8.36 -8.18 4.47
N ASN A 12 8.55 -6.85 4.56
CA ASN A 12 9.77 -6.14 4.15
C ASN A 12 10.15 -6.36 2.67
N LEU A 13 9.16 -6.54 1.79
CA LEU A 13 9.36 -6.74 0.36
C LEU A 13 9.10 -5.46 -0.47
N CYS A 14 8.71 -4.36 0.19
CA CYS A 14 8.38 -3.11 -0.48
C CYS A 14 9.64 -2.36 -0.95
N SER A 15 9.71 -2.06 -2.24
CA SER A 15 10.79 -1.26 -2.84
C SER A 15 10.52 0.24 -2.89
N GLY A 16 9.32 0.68 -2.49
CA GLY A 16 8.93 2.09 -2.46
C GLY A 16 8.56 2.72 -3.81
N CYS A 17 8.24 1.91 -4.83
CA CYS A 17 7.94 2.40 -6.18
C CYS A 17 6.65 3.24 -6.32
N GLY A 18 5.73 3.17 -5.37
CA GLY A 18 4.50 3.97 -5.35
C GLY A 18 3.36 3.51 -6.28
N VAL A 19 3.54 2.44 -7.06
CA VAL A 19 2.52 1.95 -8.01
C VAL A 19 1.20 1.63 -7.29
N CYS A 20 1.26 0.97 -6.13
CA CYS A 20 0.07 0.58 -5.38
C CYS A 20 -0.82 1.76 -4.96
N ALA A 21 -0.21 2.87 -4.54
CA ALA A 21 -0.93 4.10 -4.23
C ALA A 21 -1.54 4.72 -5.49
N GLY A 22 -0.80 4.73 -6.61
CA GLY A 22 -1.29 5.24 -7.88
C GLY A 22 -2.45 4.46 -8.48
N VAL A 23 -2.45 3.13 -8.36
CA VAL A 23 -3.54 2.28 -8.91
C VAL A 23 -4.73 2.14 -7.97
N CYS A 24 -4.64 2.61 -6.72
CA CYS A 24 -5.70 2.43 -5.73
C CYS A 24 -6.90 3.35 -6.05
N PRO A 25 -8.05 2.81 -6.49
CA PRO A 25 -9.19 3.64 -6.87
C PRO A 25 -9.85 4.34 -5.68
N ALA A 26 -9.67 3.79 -4.48
CA ALA A 26 -10.23 4.32 -3.25
C ALA A 26 -9.34 5.39 -2.59
N GLY A 27 -8.11 5.56 -3.08
CA GLY A 27 -7.09 6.31 -2.35
C GLY A 27 -6.85 5.75 -0.95
N ASN A 28 -6.89 4.42 -0.78
CA ASN A 28 -6.61 3.76 0.51
C ASN A 28 -5.12 3.78 0.87
N LEU A 29 -4.24 3.93 -0.11
CA LEU A 29 -2.80 3.86 0.10
C LEU A 29 -2.20 5.23 -0.23
N ALA A 30 -1.46 5.80 0.71
CA ALA A 30 -0.69 7.02 0.53
C ALA A 30 0.79 6.71 0.74
N MET A 31 1.68 7.27 -0.08
CA MET A 31 3.11 7.01 0.06
C MET A 31 3.76 8.01 1.02
N GLU A 32 4.40 7.50 2.07
CA GLU A 32 4.94 8.29 3.18
C GLU A 32 6.32 7.77 3.62
N TRP A 33 7.09 8.65 4.27
CA TRP A 33 8.36 8.27 4.90
C TRP A 33 8.09 7.78 6.32
N ASN A 34 8.62 6.61 6.67
CA ASN A 34 8.58 6.10 8.04
C ASN A 34 9.81 6.55 8.85
N GLU A 35 9.81 6.24 10.16
CA GLU A 35 10.92 6.59 11.07
C GLU A 35 12.26 5.94 10.69
N ARG A 36 12.24 4.88 9.89
CA ARG A 36 13.42 4.17 9.38
C ARG A 36 13.96 4.79 8.09
N GLY A 37 13.35 5.87 7.60
CA GLY A 37 13.74 6.53 6.36
C GLY A 37 13.37 5.73 5.10
N GLU A 38 12.37 4.85 5.19
CA GLU A 38 11.87 4.10 4.04
C GLU A 38 10.63 4.78 3.47
N TYR A 39 10.49 4.78 2.14
CA TYR A 39 9.31 5.29 1.46
C TYR A 39 8.33 4.15 1.22
N THR A 40 7.27 4.07 2.02
CA THR A 40 6.33 2.95 2.05
C THR A 40 4.88 3.45 2.00
N PRO A 41 3.94 2.65 1.45
CA PRO A 41 2.54 3.03 1.52
C PRO A 41 2.01 2.90 2.96
N SER A 42 1.19 3.84 3.40
CA SER A 42 0.41 3.82 4.63
C SER A 42 -1.08 3.60 4.32
N ASP A 43 -1.74 2.79 5.14
CA ASP A 43 -3.16 2.48 5.02
C ASP A 43 -4.04 3.62 5.57
N GLN A 44 -5.02 4.06 4.78
CA GLN A 44 -5.90 5.19 5.08
C GLN A 44 -7.30 4.77 5.55
N GLY A 45 -7.56 3.46 5.71
CA GLY A 45 -8.84 2.93 6.17
C GLY A 45 -10.00 3.06 5.17
N ARG A 46 -9.69 3.21 3.88
CA ARG A 46 -10.62 3.39 2.76
C ARG A 46 -10.65 2.19 1.80
N CYS A 47 -10.07 1.06 2.18
CA CYS A 47 -10.03 -0.11 1.31
C CYS A 47 -11.47 -0.54 0.95
N ILE A 48 -11.67 -0.93 -0.31
CA ILE A 48 -12.97 -1.38 -0.81
C ILE A 48 -13.03 -2.91 -0.73
N ASP A 49 -14.17 -3.44 -0.33
CA ASP A 49 -14.42 -4.88 -0.28
C ASP A 49 -14.16 -5.55 -1.63
N SER A 50 -13.48 -6.69 -1.59
CA SER A 50 -13.10 -7.49 -2.77
C SER A 50 -12.17 -6.79 -3.79
N CYS A 51 -11.63 -5.61 -3.48
CA CYS A 51 -10.64 -4.95 -4.34
C CYS A 51 -9.28 -5.66 -4.27
N THR A 52 -8.65 -5.88 -5.42
CA THR A 52 -7.35 -6.57 -5.53
C THR A 52 -6.36 -5.86 -6.46
N LEU A 53 -6.65 -4.62 -6.87
CA LEU A 53 -5.85 -3.92 -7.90
C LEU A 53 -4.39 -3.69 -7.50
N CYS A 54 -4.12 -3.38 -6.23
CA CYS A 54 -2.75 -3.21 -5.74
C CYS A 54 -1.97 -4.53 -5.59
N LEU A 55 -2.63 -5.68 -5.81
CA LEU A 55 -2.06 -7.03 -5.71
C LEU A 55 -1.88 -7.71 -7.07
N ARG A 56 -2.16 -7.01 -8.18
CA ARG A 56 -1.98 -7.51 -9.55
C ARG A 56 -0.82 -6.79 -10.20
#